data_AF-A0A257IZV6-F1
#
_entry.id   AF-A0A257IZV6-F1
#
_cell.length_a   1.000
_cell.length_b   1.000
_cell.length_c   1.000
_cell.angle_alpha   90.00
_cell.angle_beta   90.00
_cell.angle_gamma   90.00
#
_symmetry.space_group_name_H-M   'P 1'
#
loop_
_entity.id
_entity.type
_entity.pdbx_description
1 polymer ?
#
loop_
_entity_poly.entity_id
_entity_poly.type
_entity_poly.pdbx_seq_one_letter_code
_entity_poly.pdbx_strand_id
1 'polypeptide(L)'
;MPMTRRWPTTARPSTSRRWVGPWAHTWTAPPAWCAWSSWAETEHTPMANIKRIDHVAIAVKDVDAAVAQYQGLLNATHVRTETLREKAGMVRVAYMQIGENILSLVQSLEPDGFINQHIDKHGEGLHHLGLEVDDLEGFIAQTEERGYKIPLRDEFSNRDEVVLRPRDANGVVLQVLQWKGGSDATVQDRIQHLQNQPE
;
A
#
# COMPACT_ATOMS: atom_id res chain seq x y z
N MET A 1 -1.76 -22.72 40.22
CA MET A 1 -0.96 -21.73 40.96
C MET A 1 -0.37 -20.73 39.97
N PRO A 2 -0.85 -19.48 39.88
CA PRO A 2 -0.24 -18.47 39.02
C PRO A 2 0.76 -17.63 39.84
N MET A 3 2.03 -17.62 39.44
CA MET A 3 3.03 -16.72 39.99
C MET A 3 2.89 -15.34 39.34
N THR A 4 2.35 -14.38 40.08
CA THR A 4 2.35 -12.96 39.70
C THR A 4 3.66 -12.33 40.17
N ARG A 5 4.50 -11.86 39.23
CA ARG A 5 5.69 -11.06 39.55
C ARG A 5 5.26 -9.61 39.75
N ARG A 6 5.30 -9.13 40.99
CA ARG A 6 5.21 -7.71 41.36
C ARG A 6 6.58 -7.06 41.25
N TRP A 7 6.66 -5.93 40.56
CA TRP A 7 7.81 -5.03 40.57
C TRP A 7 7.68 -4.04 41.73
N PRO A 8 8.76 -3.69 42.45
CA PRO A 8 8.71 -2.67 43.48
C PRO A 8 8.86 -1.26 42.89
N THR A 9 7.90 -0.40 43.18
CA THR A 9 7.95 1.05 43.01
C THR A 9 8.75 1.68 44.15
N THR A 10 9.85 2.35 43.85
CA THR A 10 10.53 3.26 44.78
C THR A 10 10.41 4.69 44.27
N ALA A 11 9.83 5.55 45.09
CA ALA A 11 9.65 6.97 44.82
C ALA A 11 10.75 7.83 45.46
N ARG A 12 11.24 8.82 44.67
CA ARG A 12 11.75 10.18 45.03
C ARG A 12 12.99 10.32 45.95
N PRO A 13 13.87 11.34 45.75
CA PRO A 13 13.46 12.75 45.72
C PRO A 13 14.11 13.66 44.66
N SER A 14 13.44 14.80 44.48
CA SER A 14 13.89 15.99 43.77
C SER A 14 15.05 16.68 44.50
N THR A 15 16.11 17.03 43.78
CA THR A 15 17.00 18.11 44.18
C THR A 15 17.41 18.92 42.96
N SER A 16 16.85 20.12 42.87
CA SER A 16 17.30 21.19 42.00
C SER A 16 18.70 21.66 42.43
N ARG A 17 19.65 21.61 41.50
CA ARG A 17 20.83 22.49 41.53
C ARG A 17 21.06 23.02 40.13
N ARG A 18 20.50 24.21 39.88
CA ARG A 18 20.94 25.06 38.77
C ARG A 18 22.35 25.54 39.09
N TRP A 19 23.32 25.06 38.34
CA TRP A 19 24.61 25.72 38.20
C TRP A 19 24.40 26.99 37.39
N VAL A 20 24.71 28.15 37.98
CA VAL A 20 24.82 29.44 37.28
C VAL A 20 26.30 29.79 37.28
N GLY A 21 26.96 29.57 36.14
CA GLY A 21 28.33 30.04 35.89
C GLY A 21 28.33 31.49 35.38
N PRO A 22 29.43 32.24 35.57
CA PRO A 22 29.47 33.68 35.30
C PRO A 22 29.91 33.94 33.86
N TRP A 23 28.99 33.80 32.91
CA TRP A 23 29.17 34.32 31.55
C TRP A 23 27.83 34.88 31.07
N ALA A 24 27.44 36.03 31.62
CA ALA A 24 26.35 36.82 31.07
C ALA A 24 26.86 37.55 29.83
N HIS A 25 26.88 36.86 28.69
CA HIS A 25 26.92 37.54 27.39
C HIS A 25 25.54 38.16 27.18
N THR A 26 25.51 39.49 27.16
CA THR A 26 24.33 40.29 26.82
C THR A 26 23.81 39.86 25.45
N TRP A 27 22.64 39.22 25.43
CA TRP A 27 21.88 39.00 24.21
C TRP A 27 21.35 40.35 23.72
N THR A 28 22.02 40.95 22.74
CA THR A 28 21.42 42.01 21.92
C THR A 28 20.55 41.33 20.87
N ALA A 29 19.24 41.56 20.92
CA ALA A 29 18.36 41.16 19.82
C ALA A 29 18.86 41.78 18.50
N PRO A 30 18.83 41.04 17.38
CA PRO A 30 19.22 41.60 16.09
C PRO A 30 18.28 42.76 15.70
N PRO A 31 18.77 43.77 14.97
CA PRO A 31 17.98 44.93 14.58
C PRO A 31 16.80 44.52 13.69
N ALA A 32 15.69 45.27 13.79
CA ALA A 32 14.37 45.00 13.22
C ALA A 32 14.30 44.90 11.67
N TRP A 33 15.43 44.93 10.98
CA TRP A 33 15.54 44.83 9.52
C TRP A 33 15.89 43.42 9.06
N CYS A 34 16.18 42.50 9.98
CA CYS A 34 16.18 41.06 9.72
C CYS A 34 14.74 40.51 9.67
N ALA A 35 13.89 41.11 8.82
CA ALA A 35 12.71 40.43 8.32
C ALA A 35 13.21 39.37 7.34
N TRP A 36 13.58 38.21 7.86
CA TRP A 36 13.71 37.02 7.03
C TRP A 36 12.37 36.84 6.35
N SER A 37 12.41 36.96 5.03
CA SER A 37 11.35 36.64 4.10
C SER A 37 10.49 35.53 4.67
N SER A 38 9.18 35.76 4.74
CA SER A 38 8.21 34.70 4.90
C SER A 38 8.48 33.69 3.79
N TRP A 39 9.22 32.63 4.13
CA TRP A 39 8.96 31.33 3.56
C TRP A 39 7.53 31.08 4.01
N ALA A 40 6.57 31.49 3.17
CA ALA A 40 5.27 30.87 3.21
C ALA A 40 5.61 29.39 3.22
N GLU A 41 5.31 28.72 4.33
CA GLU A 41 5.17 27.28 4.34
C GLU A 41 4.32 26.99 3.12
N THR A 42 4.95 26.50 2.05
CA THR A 42 4.21 25.95 0.92
C THR A 42 3.32 24.92 1.58
N GLU A 43 2.04 25.24 1.72
CA GLU A 43 1.04 24.31 2.19
C GLU A 43 1.14 23.13 1.26
N HIS A 44 1.92 22.13 1.66
CA HIS A 44 1.95 20.86 0.97
C HIS A 44 0.54 20.36 1.13
N THR A 45 -0.22 20.39 0.03
CA THR A 45 -1.49 19.68 -0.05
C THR A 45 -1.23 18.30 0.55
N PRO A 46 -1.97 17.91 1.61
CA PRO A 46 -1.66 16.68 2.31
C PRO A 46 -1.65 15.54 1.30
N MET A 47 -0.56 14.76 1.33
CA MET A 47 -0.43 13.67 0.38
C MET A 47 -1.57 12.69 0.57
N ALA A 48 -2.09 12.13 -0.52
CA ALA A 48 -2.94 10.96 -0.41
C ALA A 48 -2.21 9.91 0.44
N ASN A 49 -2.86 9.45 1.50
CA ASN A 49 -2.23 8.58 2.45
C ASN A 49 -2.29 7.14 1.94
N ILE A 50 -1.13 6.49 1.85
CA ILE A 50 -1.08 5.05 1.60
C ILE A 50 -1.57 4.33 2.85
N LYS A 51 -2.68 3.61 2.73
CA LYS A 51 -3.32 2.92 3.84
C LYS A 51 -2.64 1.60 4.16
N ARG A 52 -2.33 0.82 3.12
CA ARG A 52 -1.73 -0.51 3.22
C ARG A 52 -1.24 -1.01 1.86
N ILE A 53 -0.50 -2.12 1.90
CA ILE A 53 -0.45 -3.06 0.78
C ILE A 53 -1.83 -3.71 0.70
N ASP A 54 -2.55 -3.47 -0.40
CA ASP A 54 -3.84 -4.10 -0.63
C ASP A 54 -3.62 -5.58 -0.96
N HIS A 55 -2.91 -5.86 -2.05
CA HIS A 55 -2.66 -7.22 -2.47
C HIS A 55 -1.30 -7.37 -3.16
N VAL A 56 -0.84 -8.61 -3.27
CA VAL A 56 0.30 -8.96 -4.13
C VAL A 56 -0.22 -9.86 -5.23
N ALA A 57 -0.04 -9.46 -6.48
CA ALA A 57 -0.41 -10.27 -7.63
C ALA A 57 0.74 -11.15 -8.08
N ILE A 58 0.44 -12.42 -8.33
CA ILE A 58 1.39 -13.43 -8.77
C ILE A 58 0.89 -13.98 -10.11
N ALA A 59 1.70 -13.79 -11.15
CA ALA A 59 1.45 -14.35 -12.47
C ALA A 59 1.67 -15.86 -12.45
N VAL A 60 0.64 -16.61 -12.84
CA VAL A 60 0.64 -18.07 -12.91
C VAL A 60 0.07 -18.54 -14.25
N LYS A 61 0.54 -19.69 -14.73
CA LYS A 61 0.05 -20.33 -15.96
C LYS A 61 -1.29 -21.01 -15.76
N ASP A 62 -1.51 -21.55 -14.56
CA ASP A 62 -2.71 -22.27 -14.18
C ASP A 62 -3.13 -21.88 -12.76
N VAL A 63 -4.25 -21.17 -12.66
CA VAL A 63 -4.81 -20.72 -11.38
C VAL A 63 -5.21 -21.88 -10.48
N ASP A 64 -5.79 -22.97 -11.00
CA ASP A 64 -6.26 -24.08 -10.16
C ASP A 64 -5.08 -24.84 -9.56
N ALA A 65 -4.05 -25.08 -10.37
CA ALA A 65 -2.80 -25.69 -9.90
C ALA A 65 -2.11 -24.81 -8.84
N ALA A 66 -2.07 -23.49 -9.06
CA ALA A 66 -1.49 -22.55 -8.11
C ALA A 66 -2.30 -22.49 -6.81
N VAL A 67 -3.63 -22.44 -6.86
CA VAL A 67 -4.50 -22.49 -5.67
C VAL A 67 -4.18 -23.72 -4.82
N ALA A 68 -4.14 -24.91 -5.44
CA ALA A 68 -3.81 -26.14 -4.75
C ALA A 68 -2.40 -26.12 -4.12
N GLN A 69 -1.41 -25.55 -4.83
CA GLN A 69 -0.05 -25.40 -4.32
C GLN A 69 0.00 -24.48 -3.10
N TYR A 70 -0.67 -23.32 -3.12
CA TYR A 70 -0.68 -22.38 -2.01
C TYR A 70 -1.45 -22.91 -0.80
N GLN A 71 -2.54 -23.66 -1.03
CA GLN A 71 -3.24 -24.39 0.04
C GLN A 71 -2.32 -25.43 0.69
N GLY A 72 -1.62 -26.25 -0.10
CA GLY A 72 -0.74 -27.29 0.42
C GLY A 72 0.54 -26.78 1.10
N LEU A 73 1.12 -25.70 0.58
CA LEU A 73 2.40 -25.17 1.07
C LEU A 73 2.24 -24.26 2.28
N LEU A 74 1.22 -23.39 2.26
CA LEU A 74 1.08 -22.29 3.22
C LEU A 74 -0.18 -22.38 4.08
N ASN A 75 -1.02 -23.40 3.86
CA ASN A 75 -2.39 -23.45 4.40
C ASN A 75 -3.18 -22.19 4.06
N ALA A 76 -2.97 -21.63 2.86
CA ALA A 76 -3.71 -20.47 2.39
C ALA A 76 -5.19 -20.83 2.19
N THR A 77 -6.10 -19.91 2.51
CA THR A 77 -7.54 -20.11 2.28
C THR A 77 -7.93 -19.53 0.94
N HIS A 78 -8.58 -20.31 0.08
CA HIS A 78 -9.17 -19.79 -1.15
C HIS A 78 -10.43 -19.01 -0.82
N VAL A 79 -10.50 -17.75 -1.28
CA VAL A 79 -11.60 -16.82 -0.98
C VAL A 79 -12.63 -16.85 -2.11
N ARG A 80 -12.18 -16.64 -3.35
CA ARG A 80 -13.00 -16.54 -4.55
C ARG A 80 -12.12 -16.69 -5.78
N THR A 81 -12.70 -17.18 -6.88
CA THR A 81 -12.11 -17.07 -8.22
C THR A 81 -13.10 -16.37 -9.14
N GLU A 82 -12.61 -15.49 -10.00
CA GLU A 82 -13.43 -14.79 -10.99
C GLU A 82 -12.67 -14.60 -12.31
N THR A 83 -13.43 -14.33 -13.37
CA THR A 83 -12.89 -13.99 -14.69
C THR A 83 -13.16 -12.52 -14.95
N LEU A 84 -12.10 -11.74 -15.17
CA LEU A 84 -12.18 -10.31 -15.39
C LEU A 84 -11.79 -9.97 -16.83
N ARG A 85 -12.51 -9.01 -17.42
CA ARG A 85 -12.12 -8.40 -18.68
C ARG A 85 -11.31 -7.14 -18.39
N GLU A 86 -9.99 -7.28 -18.47
CA GLU A 86 -9.07 -6.15 -18.40
C GLU A 86 -8.87 -5.52 -19.78
N LYS A 87 -8.39 -4.27 -19.82
CA LYS A 87 -7.99 -3.64 -21.09
C LYS A 87 -6.92 -4.44 -21.83
N ALA A 88 -6.08 -5.15 -21.07
CA ALA A 88 -4.95 -5.92 -21.58
C ALA A 88 -5.29 -7.41 -21.86
N GLY A 89 -6.57 -7.79 -21.75
CA GLY A 89 -7.06 -9.12 -22.10
C GLY A 89 -7.92 -9.76 -21.01
N MET A 90 -8.46 -10.94 -21.30
CA MET A 90 -9.19 -11.73 -20.32
C MET A 90 -8.22 -12.40 -19.33
N VAL A 91 -8.52 -12.26 -18.05
CA VAL A 91 -7.77 -12.91 -16.96
C VAL A 91 -8.69 -13.66 -16.04
N ARG A 92 -8.16 -14.72 -15.44
CA ARG A 92 -8.78 -15.42 -14.31
C ARG A 92 -7.95 -15.13 -13.07
N VAL A 93 -8.62 -14.72 -12.00
CA VAL A 93 -7.99 -14.31 -10.74
C VAL A 93 -8.54 -15.15 -9.61
N ALA A 94 -7.67 -15.80 -8.84
CA ALA A 94 -8.03 -16.41 -7.57
C ALA A 94 -7.45 -15.60 -6.40
N TYR A 95 -8.32 -15.22 -5.47
CA TYR A 95 -7.93 -14.53 -4.25
C TYR A 95 -7.67 -15.54 -3.14
N MET A 96 -6.48 -15.46 -2.56
CA MET A 96 -6.01 -16.35 -1.50
C MET A 96 -5.72 -15.54 -0.24
N GLN A 97 -6.36 -15.90 0.87
CA GLN A 97 -6.01 -15.35 2.17
C GLN A 97 -4.76 -16.04 2.72
N ILE A 98 -3.79 -15.23 3.15
CA ILE A 98 -2.60 -15.67 3.88
C ILE A 98 -2.38 -14.75 5.08
N GLY A 99 -2.69 -15.26 6.27
CA GLY A 99 -2.73 -14.46 7.49
C GLY A 99 -3.72 -13.30 7.34
N GLU A 100 -3.23 -12.07 7.48
CA GLU A 100 -4.01 -10.83 7.34
C GLU A 100 -3.99 -10.26 5.91
N ASN A 101 -3.34 -10.94 4.97
CA ASN A 101 -3.13 -10.46 3.61
C ASN A 101 -3.94 -11.25 2.59
N ILE A 102 -4.18 -10.62 1.44
CA ILE A 102 -4.75 -11.26 0.25
C ILE A 102 -3.67 -11.32 -0.83
N LEU A 103 -3.46 -12.51 -1.40
CA LEU A 103 -2.73 -12.70 -2.64
C LEU A 103 -3.70 -12.89 -3.79
N SER A 104 -3.35 -12.38 -4.97
CA SER A 104 -4.09 -12.59 -6.21
C SER A 104 -3.26 -13.47 -7.14
N LEU A 105 -3.73 -14.68 -7.42
CA LEU A 105 -3.13 -15.57 -8.41
C LEU A 105 -3.79 -15.25 -9.77
N VAL A 106 -3.01 -14.76 -10.72
CA VAL A 106 -3.51 -14.21 -11.98
C VAL A 106 -3.03 -15.05 -13.15
N GLN A 107 -3.95 -15.54 -13.95
CA GLN A 107 -3.70 -16.25 -15.21
C GLN A 107 -4.36 -15.50 -16.36
N SER A 108 -3.68 -15.39 -17.51
CA SER A 108 -4.36 -14.94 -18.73
C SER A 108 -5.10 -16.09 -19.40
N LEU A 109 -6.31 -15.80 -19.88
CA LEU A 109 -7.13 -16.73 -20.65
C LEU A 109 -6.90 -16.60 -22.17
N GLU A 110 -6.04 -15.68 -22.58
CA GLU A 110 -5.73 -15.39 -23.98
C GLU A 110 -4.24 -15.69 -24.26
N PRO A 111 -3.90 -16.35 -25.38
CA PRO A 111 -2.51 -16.74 -25.66
C PRO A 111 -1.52 -15.57 -25.67
N ASP A 112 -1.95 -14.40 -26.15
CA ASP A 112 -1.19 -13.17 -26.24
C ASP A 112 -1.44 -12.18 -25.10
N GLY A 113 -2.18 -12.59 -24.06
CA GLY A 113 -2.51 -11.73 -22.93
C GLY A 113 -1.30 -11.35 -22.08
N PHE A 114 -1.39 -10.21 -21.39
CA PHE A 114 -0.25 -9.57 -20.73
C PHE A 114 0.43 -10.43 -19.65
N ILE A 115 -0.31 -11.28 -18.94
CA ILE A 115 0.25 -12.19 -17.94
C ILE A 115 1.13 -13.25 -18.62
N ASN A 116 0.70 -13.80 -19.75
CA ASN A 116 1.50 -14.76 -20.50
C ASN A 116 2.78 -14.10 -21.02
N GLN A 117 2.68 -12.87 -21.54
CA GLN A 117 3.87 -12.10 -21.94
C GLN A 117 4.82 -11.80 -20.77
N HIS A 118 4.30 -11.60 -19.55
CA HIS A 118 5.13 -11.45 -18.37
C HIS A 118 5.86 -12.76 -18.05
N ILE A 119 5.14 -13.88 -18.06
CA ILE A 119 5.66 -15.22 -17.78
C ILE A 119 6.72 -15.62 -18.80
N ASP A 120 6.55 -15.30 -20.08
CA ASP A 120 7.55 -15.59 -21.12
C ASP A 120 8.88 -14.86 -20.89
N LYS A 121 8.82 -13.68 -20.27
CA LYS A 121 10.01 -12.83 -20.03
C LYS A 121 10.67 -13.11 -18.68
N HIS A 122 9.89 -13.43 -17.65
CA HIS A 122 10.37 -13.48 -16.25
C HIS A 122 10.09 -14.81 -15.54
N GLY A 123 9.31 -15.70 -16.14
CA GLY A 123 8.72 -16.86 -15.47
C GLY A 123 7.46 -16.52 -14.67
N GLU A 124 6.84 -17.53 -14.08
CA GLU A 124 5.80 -17.34 -13.07
C GLU A 124 6.40 -16.67 -11.83
N GLY A 125 5.63 -15.79 -11.16
CA GLY A 125 6.13 -15.04 -10.02
C GLY A 125 5.42 -13.72 -9.78
N LEU A 126 6.04 -12.87 -8.96
CA LEU A 126 5.49 -11.58 -8.57
C LEU A 126 5.28 -10.69 -9.81
N HIS A 127 4.04 -10.26 -10.02
CA HIS A 127 3.63 -9.44 -11.16
C HIS A 127 3.50 -7.96 -10.78
N HIS A 128 2.73 -7.63 -9.74
CA HIS A 128 2.60 -6.26 -9.23
C HIS A 128 2.26 -6.23 -7.74
N LEU A 129 2.46 -5.06 -7.13
CA LEU A 129 2.05 -4.75 -5.77
C LEU A 129 0.89 -3.74 -5.79
N GLY A 130 -0.24 -4.13 -5.19
CA GLY A 130 -1.42 -3.29 -5.00
C GLY A 130 -1.29 -2.44 -3.73
N LEU A 131 -1.55 -1.14 -3.81
CA LEU A 131 -1.52 -0.19 -2.70
C LEU A 131 -2.86 0.52 -2.59
N GLU A 132 -3.46 0.49 -1.41
CA GLU A 132 -4.70 1.22 -1.17
C GLU A 132 -4.41 2.64 -0.69
N VAL A 133 -5.13 3.62 -1.26
CA VAL A 133 -5.12 5.02 -0.83
C VAL A 133 -6.48 5.49 -0.36
N ASP A 134 -6.50 6.56 0.43
CA ASP A 134 -7.73 7.23 0.85
C ASP A 134 -8.29 8.20 -0.21
N ASP A 135 -7.42 8.78 -1.05
CA ASP A 135 -7.78 9.69 -2.14
C ASP A 135 -6.93 9.42 -3.39
N LEU A 136 -7.50 8.71 -4.37
CA LEU A 136 -6.83 8.37 -5.62
C LEU A 136 -6.62 9.59 -6.52
N GLU A 137 -7.56 10.53 -6.57
CA GLU A 137 -7.43 11.73 -7.41
C GLU A 137 -6.34 12.66 -6.86
N GLY A 138 -6.28 12.83 -5.54
CA GLY A 138 -5.19 13.53 -4.87
C GLY A 138 -3.84 12.85 -5.13
N PHE A 139 -3.79 11.52 -5.07
CA PHE A 139 -2.58 10.76 -5.40
C PHE A 139 -2.11 11.01 -6.84
N ILE A 140 -3.04 10.97 -7.81
CA ILE A 140 -2.77 11.22 -9.24
C ILE A 140 -2.19 12.61 -9.44
N ALA A 141 -2.89 13.64 -8.95
CA ALA A 141 -2.51 15.04 -9.14
C ALA A 141 -1.09 15.32 -8.61
N GLN A 142 -0.78 14.82 -7.41
CA GLN A 142 0.54 15.00 -6.80
C GLN A 142 1.64 14.21 -7.50
N THR A 143 1.32 13.00 -7.98
CA THR A 143 2.26 12.17 -8.72
C THR A 143 2.67 12.85 -10.03
N GLU A 144 1.69 13.42 -10.73
CA GLU A 144 1.92 14.16 -11.98
C GLU A 144 2.63 15.49 -11.75
N GLU A 145 2.28 16.24 -10.69
CA GLU A 145 2.98 17.48 -10.29
C GLU A 145 4.48 17.24 -10.05
N ARG A 146 4.83 16.07 -9.50
CA ARG A 146 6.22 15.64 -9.29
C ARG A 146 6.92 15.14 -10.56
N GLY A 147 6.26 15.18 -11.70
CA GLY A 147 6.80 14.82 -13.01
C GLY A 147 6.79 13.32 -13.32
N TYR A 148 6.14 12.49 -12.47
CA TYR A 148 5.92 11.08 -12.78
C TYR A 148 4.74 10.95 -13.75
N LYS A 149 4.75 9.90 -14.58
CA LYS A 149 3.66 9.65 -15.53
C LYS A 149 2.85 8.45 -15.10
N ILE A 150 1.54 8.56 -15.25
CA ILE A 150 0.59 7.49 -14.99
C ILE A 150 0.08 6.96 -16.34
N PRO A 151 0.64 5.84 -16.84
CA PRO A 151 0.31 5.32 -18.17
C PRO A 151 -1.10 4.71 -18.27
N LEU A 152 -1.66 4.25 -17.16
CA LEU A 152 -2.89 3.48 -17.15
C LEU A 152 -3.72 3.84 -15.93
N ARG A 153 -5.01 4.04 -16.20
CA ARG A 153 -6.08 4.29 -15.24
C ARG A 153 -7.26 3.43 -15.64
N ASP A 154 -7.81 2.71 -14.68
CA ASP A 154 -8.96 1.84 -14.84
C ASP A 154 -10.00 2.11 -13.75
N GLU A 155 -11.27 1.99 -14.14
CA GLU A 155 -12.41 2.23 -13.28
C GLU A 155 -13.27 0.98 -13.30
N PHE A 156 -13.47 0.39 -12.13
CA PHE A 156 -14.27 -0.80 -11.93
C PHE A 156 -15.52 -0.48 -11.12
N SER A 157 -16.45 -1.42 -11.01
CA SER A 157 -17.69 -1.23 -10.23
C SER A 157 -17.42 -0.98 -8.73
N ASN A 158 -16.32 -1.53 -8.21
CA ASN A 158 -15.99 -1.62 -6.79
C ASN A 158 -14.73 -0.83 -6.37
N ARG A 159 -13.90 -0.42 -7.32
CA ARG A 159 -12.68 0.35 -7.07
C ARG A 159 -12.27 1.13 -8.32
N ASP A 160 -11.46 2.15 -8.12
CA ASP A 160 -10.71 2.80 -9.18
C ASP A 160 -9.22 2.57 -8.93
N GLU A 161 -8.44 2.52 -10.00
CA GLU A 161 -7.01 2.24 -9.89
C GLU A 161 -6.17 2.91 -10.99
N VAL A 162 -4.89 3.08 -10.68
CA VAL A 162 -3.86 3.54 -11.61
C VAL A 162 -2.62 2.67 -11.48
N VAL A 163 -1.87 2.54 -12.57
CA VAL A 163 -0.62 1.75 -12.57
C VAL A 163 0.57 2.67 -12.82
N LEU A 164 1.57 2.60 -11.93
CA LEU A 164 2.84 3.28 -12.10
C LEU A 164 3.84 2.40 -12.87
N ARG A 165 4.77 3.05 -13.57
CA ARG A 165 5.78 2.34 -14.36
C ARG A 165 6.86 1.77 -13.46
N PRO A 166 7.34 0.54 -13.73
CA PRO A 166 8.47 -0.07 -13.01
C PRO A 166 9.70 0.83 -12.86
N ARG A 167 10.03 1.60 -13.91
CA ARG A 167 11.20 2.48 -13.91
C ARG A 167 11.13 3.60 -12.86
N ASP A 168 9.91 3.97 -12.45
CA ASP A 168 9.66 5.03 -11.47
C ASP A 168 9.60 4.44 -10.04
N ALA A 169 9.64 3.11 -9.88
CA ALA A 169 9.51 2.38 -8.61
C ALA A 169 10.47 1.19 -8.49
N ASN A 170 11.76 1.41 -8.80
CA ASN A 170 12.85 0.43 -8.62
C ASN A 170 12.60 -0.95 -9.30
N GLY A 171 11.88 -0.96 -10.41
CA GLY A 171 11.55 -2.18 -11.16
C GLY A 171 10.22 -2.83 -10.75
N VAL A 172 9.51 -2.30 -9.75
CA VAL A 172 8.22 -2.84 -9.29
C VAL A 172 7.07 -2.15 -10.01
N VAL A 173 6.14 -2.93 -10.56
CA VAL A 173 4.84 -2.41 -10.99
C VAL A 173 4.00 -2.12 -9.74
N LEU A 174 3.65 -0.85 -9.52
CA LEU A 174 2.74 -0.46 -8.44
C LEU A 174 1.36 -0.18 -9.02
N GLN A 175 0.35 -0.87 -8.52
CA GLN A 175 -1.06 -0.59 -8.79
C GLN A 175 -1.64 0.13 -7.58
N VAL A 176 -1.99 1.40 -7.73
CA VAL A 176 -2.54 2.22 -6.65
C VAL A 176 -4.04 2.31 -6.85
N LEU A 177 -4.81 2.00 -5.82
CA LEU A 177 -6.26 1.84 -5.91
C LEU A 177 -6.99 2.48 -4.75
N GLN A 178 -8.25 2.84 -4.98
CA GLN A 178 -9.19 3.26 -3.97
C GLN A 178 -10.48 2.45 -4.10
N TRP A 179 -10.89 1.79 -3.02
CA TRP A 179 -12.15 1.06 -2.95
C TRP A 179 -13.35 2.01 -2.90
N LYS A 180 -14.38 1.71 -3.70
CA LYS A 180 -15.70 2.36 -3.65
C LYS A 180 -16.48 1.79 -2.47
N GLY A 181 -17.18 2.66 -1.74
CA GLY A 181 -17.87 2.27 -0.50
C GLY A 181 -17.01 2.34 0.76
N GLY A 182 -15.74 2.75 0.63
CA GLY A 182 -14.82 2.93 1.75
C GLY A 182 -13.84 1.77 1.91
N SER A 183 -13.01 1.89 2.94
CA SER A 183 -11.94 0.93 3.21
C SER A 183 -12.32 -0.07 4.28
N ASP A 184 -11.95 -1.32 4.04
CA ASP A 184 -12.15 -2.41 4.99
C ASP A 184 -11.25 -2.25 6.23
N ALA A 185 -11.77 -2.43 7.44
CA ALA A 185 -10.98 -2.28 8.66
C ALA A 185 -10.13 -3.52 8.98
N THR A 186 -10.64 -4.70 8.61
CA THR A 186 -10.03 -6.00 8.89
C THR A 186 -9.91 -6.85 7.64
N VAL A 187 -9.08 -7.90 7.70
CA VAL A 187 -9.02 -8.90 6.62
C VAL A 187 -10.37 -9.60 6.38
N GLN A 188 -11.21 -9.73 7.41
CA GLN A 188 -12.53 -10.35 7.27
C GLN A 188 -13.51 -9.45 6.51
N ASP A 189 -13.45 -8.15 6.76
CA ASP A 189 -14.24 -7.18 5.99
C ASP A 189 -13.85 -7.24 4.51
N ARG A 190 -12.53 -7.34 4.22
CA ARG A 190 -12.02 -7.52 2.85
C ARG A 190 -12.49 -8.81 2.20
N ILE A 191 -12.42 -9.92 2.93
CA ILE A 191 -12.91 -11.22 2.44
C ILE A 191 -14.40 -11.13 2.11
N GLN A 192 -15.20 -10.55 3.01
CA GLN A 192 -16.62 -10.35 2.80
C GLN A 192 -16.90 -9.45 1.60
N HIS A 193 -16.12 -8.37 1.43
CA HIS A 193 -16.22 -7.47 0.29
C HIS A 193 -15.90 -8.21 -1.02
N LEU A 194 -14.80 -8.99 -1.08
CA LEU A 194 -14.45 -9.81 -2.25
C LEU A 194 -15.52 -10.87 -2.55
N GLN A 195 -16.10 -11.49 -1.53
CA GLN A 195 -17.15 -12.50 -1.69
C GLN A 195 -18.45 -11.89 -2.21
N ASN A 196 -18.78 -10.67 -1.80
CA ASN A 196 -20.04 -9.99 -2.14
C ASN A 196 -20.01 -9.22 -3.47
N GLN A 197 -18.87 -9.22 -4.19
CA GLN A 197 -18.79 -8.64 -5.53
C GLN A 197 -19.81 -9.30 -6.46
N PRO A 198 -20.60 -8.54 -7.23
CA PRO A 198 -21.41 -9.13 -8.31
C PRO A 198 -20.49 -9.86 -9.29
N GLU A 199 -20.98 -10.96 -9.89
CA GLU A 199 -20.26 -11.69 -10.94
C GLU A 199 -20.12 -10.88 -12.24
#